data_AF-A0A964ISR7-F1
#
_entry.id   AF-A0A964ISR7-F1
#
_cell.length_a   1.000
_cell.length_b   1.000
_cell.length_c   1.000
_cell.angle_alpha   90.00
_cell.angle_beta   90.00
_cell.angle_gamma   90.00
#
_symmetry.space_group_name_H-M   'P 1'
#
loop_
_entity.id
_entity.type
_entity.pdbx_description
1 polymer ?
#
loop_
_entity_poly.entity_id
_entity_poly.type
_entity_poly.pdbx_seq_one_letter_code
_entity_poly.pdbx_strand_id
1 'polypeptide(L)'
;SHKGKAVRQLIRSAGAKLILLPKYSPDLNPIEQVFAKLKHLLRKAAARTVDAVCAAIGQLLQAFSPQECANYFKNAGYAPT
;
A
#
# COMPACT_ATOMS: atom_id res chain seq x y z
N SER A 1 5.62 -15.92 6.66
CA SER A 1 6.42 -14.96 5.87
C SER A 1 5.95 -14.94 4.43
N HIS A 2 5.99 -13.78 3.75
CA HIS A 2 5.47 -13.58 2.38
C HIS A 2 6.21 -14.38 1.29
N LYS A 3 7.35 -15.00 1.60
CA LYS A 3 8.15 -15.83 0.67
C LYS A 3 7.87 -17.35 0.76
N GLY A 4 6.95 -17.78 1.63
CA GLY A 4 6.66 -19.19 1.88
C GLY A 4 6.01 -19.92 0.69
N LYS A 5 6.21 -21.24 0.61
CA LYS A 5 5.63 -22.10 -0.44
C LYS A 5 4.09 -22.02 -0.48
N ALA A 6 3.45 -22.09 0.69
CA ALA A 6 1.98 -22.01 0.81
C ALA A 6 1.42 -20.69 0.24
N VAL A 7 2.02 -19.55 0.59
CA VAL A 7 1.61 -18.23 0.08
C VAL A 7 1.72 -18.16 -1.44
N ARG A 8 2.83 -18.65 -2.01
CA ARG A 8 3.03 -18.67 -3.48
C ARG A 8 1.97 -19.53 -4.18
N GLN A 9 1.62 -20.68 -3.60
CA GLN A 9 0.61 -21.58 -4.16
C GLN A 9 -0.77 -20.92 -4.14
N LEU A 10 -1.17 -20.32 -3.02
CA LEU A 10 -2.46 -19.64 -2.88
C LEU A 10 -2.62 -18.46 -3.85
N ILE A 11 -1.57 -17.65 -4.04
CA ILE A 11 -1.61 -16.51 -4.97
C ILE A 11 -1.77 -17.02 -6.42
N ARG A 12 -1.02 -18.07 -6.79
CA ARG A 12 -1.09 -18.64 -8.14
C ARG A 12 -2.42 -19.34 -8.41
N SER A 13 -3.00 -20.03 -7.42
CA SER A 13 -4.32 -20.65 -7.57
C SER A 13 -5.44 -19.63 -7.78
N ALA A 14 -5.25 -18.39 -7.33
CA ALA A 14 -6.15 -17.27 -7.62
C ALA A 14 -5.89 -16.60 -8.98
N GLY A 15 -4.96 -17.10 -9.80
CA GLY A 15 -4.61 -16.51 -11.10
C GLY A 15 -3.73 -15.25 -11.03
N ALA A 16 -3.23 -14.89 -9.85
CA ALA A 16 -2.42 -13.70 -9.64
C ALA A 16 -0.91 -13.98 -9.80
N LYS A 17 -0.17 -12.95 -10.19
CA LYS A 17 1.30 -12.98 -10.27
C LYS A 17 1.89 -12.46 -8.95
N LEU A 18 2.90 -13.17 -8.43
CA LEU A 18 3.67 -12.74 -7.27
C LEU A 18 4.96 -12.05 -7.74
N ILE A 19 5.08 -10.75 -7.47
CA ILE A 19 6.29 -9.96 -7.71
C ILE A 19 7.01 -9.78 -6.36
N LEU A 20 8.26 -10.21 -6.30
CA LEU A 20 9.11 -9.99 -5.12
C LEU A 20 10.06 -8.83 -5.42
N LEU A 21 10.12 -7.87 -4.50
CA LEU A 21 11.06 -6.76 -4.61
C LEU A 21 12.46 -7.15 -4.10
N PRO A 22 13.53 -6.53 -4.62
CA PRO A 22 14.86 -6.62 -4.03
C PRO A 22 14.83 -6.15 -2.57
N LYS A 23 15.80 -6.62 -1.77
CA LYS A 23 15.92 -6.20 -0.37
C LYS A 23 16.24 -4.70 -0.31
N TYR A 24 15.65 -4.00 0.66
CA TYR A 24 15.86 -2.57 0.90
C TYR A 24 15.49 -1.66 -0.29
N SER A 25 14.52 -2.07 -1.10
CA SER A 25 14.01 -1.27 -2.22
C SER A 25 12.58 -0.76 -1.95
N PRO A 26 12.38 0.13 -0.95
CA PRO A 26 11.07 0.71 -0.68
C PRO A 26 10.60 1.64 -1.81
N ASP A 27 11.53 2.20 -2.59
CA ASP A 27 11.29 3.02 -3.78
C ASP A 27 10.50 2.25 -4.87
N LEU A 28 10.68 0.94 -4.94
CA LEU A 28 9.95 0.06 -5.87
C LEU A 28 8.58 -0.38 -5.32
N ASN A 29 8.16 0.10 -4.15
CA ASN A 29 6.90 -0.28 -3.54
C ASN A 29 5.90 0.89 -3.55
N PRO A 30 4.88 0.90 -4.42
CA PRO A 30 4.00 2.06 -4.60
C PRO A 30 3.19 2.41 -3.33
N ILE A 31 2.99 1.48 -2.41
CA ILE A 31 2.24 1.74 -1.16
C ILE A 31 3.01 2.63 -0.18
N GLU A 32 4.34 2.76 -0.30
CA GLU A 32 5.13 3.58 0.63
C GLU A 32 4.71 5.05 0.60
N GLN A 33 4.35 5.57 -0.58
CA GLN A 33 3.83 6.92 -0.74
C GLN A 33 2.44 7.09 -0.12
N VAL A 34 1.57 6.08 -0.26
CA VAL A 34 0.27 6.03 0.43
C VAL A 34 0.48 6.12 1.93
N PHE A 35 1.40 5.33 2.49
CA PHE A 35 1.68 5.35 3.92
C PHE A 35 2.30 6.66 4.40
N ALA A 36 3.14 7.32 3.60
CA ALA A 36 3.66 8.64 3.94
C ALA A 36 2.53 9.66 4.16
N LYS A 37 1.60 9.76 3.20
CA LYS A 37 0.44 10.65 3.28
C LYS A 37 -0.54 10.22 4.38
N LEU A 38 -0.88 8.93 4.47
CA LEU A 38 -1.81 8.41 5.48
C LEU A 38 -1.30 8.68 6.91
N LYS A 39 -0.01 8.46 7.17
CA LYS A 39 0.61 8.77 8.47
C LYS A 39 0.52 10.26 8.80
N HIS A 40 0.71 11.15 7.81
CA HIS A 40 0.55 12.58 8.01
C HIS A 40 -0.89 12.94 8.41
N LEU A 41 -1.88 12.40 7.70
CA LEU A 41 -3.29 12.62 7.99
C LEU A 41 -3.72 12.05 9.35
N LEU A 42 -3.25 10.85 9.70
CA LEU A 42 -3.53 10.23 11.00
C LEU A 42 -2.95 11.04 12.17
N ARG A 43 -1.73 11.57 12.02
CA ARG A 43 -1.14 12.47 13.03
C ARG A 43 -1.98 13.72 13.22
N LYS A 44 -2.56 14.26 12.15
CA LYS A 44 -3.49 15.40 12.21
C LYS A 44 -4.82 15.02 12.88
N ALA A 45 -5.33 13.82 12.63
CA ALA A 45 -6.58 13.33 13.25
C ALA A 45 -6.44 13.06 14.77
N ALA A 46 -5.22 12.77 15.24
CA ALA A 46 -4.87 12.65 16.66
C ALA A 46 -5.72 11.64 17.48
N ALA A 47 -6.33 10.65 16.82
CA ALA A 47 -7.08 9.57 17.47
C ALA A 47 -6.20 8.76 18.44
N ARG A 48 -6.74 8.40 19.61
CA ARG A 48 -5.99 7.78 20.71
C ARG A 48 -6.46 6.39 21.11
N THR A 49 -7.52 5.88 20.50
CA THR A 49 -7.99 4.50 20.68
C THR A 49 -7.87 3.73 19.37
N VAL A 50 -7.73 2.40 19.47
CA VAL A 50 -7.64 1.53 18.30
C VAL A 50 -8.86 1.72 17.40
N ASP A 51 -10.06 1.70 17.98
CA ASP A 51 -11.32 1.86 17.23
C ASP A 51 -11.40 3.22 16.52
N ALA A 52 -11.00 4.30 17.20
CA ALA A 52 -10.99 5.63 16.60
C ALA A 52 -9.95 5.74 15.48
N VAL A 53 -8.77 5.10 15.62
CA VAL A 53 -7.77 5.03 14.56
C VAL A 53 -8.29 4.25 13.36
N CYS A 54 -8.93 3.09 13.57
CA CYS A 54 -9.53 2.30 12.49
C CYS A 54 -10.62 3.09 11.74
N ALA A 55 -11.50 3.77 12.47
CA ALA A 55 -12.52 4.63 11.88
C ALA A 55 -11.90 5.80 11.09
N ALA A 56 -10.88 6.45 11.65
CA ALA A 56 -10.15 7.52 10.98
C ALA A 56 -9.47 7.03 9.70
N ILE A 57 -8.85 5.85 9.70
CA ILE A 57 -8.27 5.25 8.49
C ILE A 57 -9.35 5.11 7.40
N GLY A 58 -10.51 4.55 7.74
CA GLY A 58 -11.61 4.37 6.79
C GLY A 58 -12.07 5.69 6.14
N GLN A 59 -12.17 6.76 6.92
CA GLN A 59 -12.53 8.09 6.43
C GLN A 59 -11.41 8.70 5.58
N LEU A 60 -10.16 8.63 6.05
CA LEU A 60 -9.01 9.25 5.39
C LEU A 60 -8.65 8.59 4.06
N LEU A 61 -9.01 7.32 3.86
CA LEU A 61 -8.82 6.65 2.57
C LEU A 61 -9.61 7.31 1.43
N GLN A 62 -10.67 8.08 1.73
CA GLN A 62 -11.40 8.88 0.73
C GLN A 62 -10.56 10.04 0.17
N ALA A 63 -9.46 10.42 0.83
CA ALA A 63 -8.57 11.49 0.37
C ALA A 63 -7.58 11.04 -0.73
N PHE A 64 -7.65 9.79 -1.18
CA PHE A 64 -6.78 9.22 -2.21
C PHE A 64 -7.58 9.03 -3.51
N SER A 65 -7.34 9.90 -4.48
CA SER A 65 -8.01 9.78 -5.78
C SER A 65 -7.43 8.62 -6.62
N PRO A 66 -8.20 8.03 -7.54
CA PRO A 66 -7.67 7.04 -8.48
C PRO A 66 -6.46 7.55 -9.27
N GLN A 67 -6.47 8.82 -9.67
CA GLN A 67 -5.36 9.44 -10.40
C GLN A 67 -4.09 9.55 -9.55
N GLU A 68 -4.23 9.91 -8.28
CA GLU A 68 -3.10 9.95 -7.34
C GLU A 68 -2.51 8.55 -7.13
N CYS A 69 -3.35 7.54 -6.95
CA CYS A 69 -2.91 6.15 -6.86
C CYS A 69 -2.16 5.70 -8.11
N ALA A 70 -2.66 6.02 -9.31
CA ALA A 70 -1.98 5.73 -10.57
C ALA A 70 -0.59 6.40 -10.65
N ASN A 71 -0.47 7.63 -10.14
CA ASN A 71 0.81 8.34 -10.08
C ASN A 71 1.82 7.64 -9.15
N TYR A 72 1.37 7.02 -8.05
CA TYR A 72 2.27 6.25 -7.19
C TYR A 72 2.85 5.02 -7.89
N PHE A 73 2.03 4.30 -8.67
CA PHE A 73 2.50 3.18 -9.50
C PHE A 73 3.49 3.66 -10.56
N LYS A 74 3.19 4.77 -11.24
CA LYS A 74 4.11 5.38 -12.21
C LYS A 74 5.46 5.72 -11.57
N ASN A 75 5.45 6.36 -10.40
CA ASN A 75 6.66 6.74 -9.69
C ASN A 75 7.49 5.52 -9.24
N ALA A 76 6.85 4.40 -8.90
CA ALA A 76 7.52 3.16 -8.53
C ALA A 76 7.96 2.31 -9.75
N GLY A 77 7.83 2.82 -10.98
CA GLY A 77 8.31 2.16 -12.20
C GLY A 77 7.34 1.16 -12.83
N TYR A 78 6.05 1.21 -12.49
CA TYR A 78 5.02 0.29 -13.00
C TYR A 78 4.15 0.89 -14.12
N ALA A 79 4.45 2.10 -14.60
CA ALA A 79 3.75 2.63 -15.76
C ALA A 79 4.17 1.87 -17.03
N PRO A 80 3.25 1.63 -17.97
CA PRO A 80 3.62 1.15 -19.30
C PRO A 80 4.63 2.11 -19.93
N THR A 81 5.67 1.56 -20.56
CA THR A 81 6.54 2.29 -21.50
C THR A 81 5.78 2.63 -22.78
#